data_AF-A0A552UY31-F1
#
_entry.id   AF-A0A552UY31-F1
#
_cell.length_a   1.000
_cell.length_b   1.000
_cell.length_c   1.000
_cell.angle_alpha   90.00
_cell.angle_beta   90.00
_cell.angle_gamma   90.00
#
_symmetry.space_group_name_H-M   'P 1'
#
loop_
_entity.id
_entity.type
_entity.pdbx_description
1 polymer ?
#
loop_
_entity_poly.entity_id
_entity_poly.type
_entity_poly.pdbx_seq_one_letter_code
_entity_poly.pdbx_strand_id
1 'polypeptide(L)'
;MNNTFKSIISTAIAIVLTLGFTNFAFADNFETNKFIDEKQKIFKPIIEQIYNDYGELYDFKNFEFKTYNFAKGDNNYIGIDVFVDMTLTRHPEDNPYFKGELDALKKINNNDSLKSFLEKEISERIRDIENEYYQVPNRTTFTYAYKLDTLKENKMNLKNDYSIEDYYYIVGDEEKTLLEADKLNKIEDKSVSYEKGYKELLNSTKEILLDKNRMTSFRGNTSYDRIKARDWALDNALKEQEYPSKEVQGTDCANFVSKSLRAGGIPEDKPGEWYGSSYWGGWSGKNWLRTGNGTDGGVVPYMTNRGYFALESNESSVSAGCIMNWLNTSHVALVTYGDGTTIKYTQHGAHPSKDTVYRSSDVKAEFYKYQ
;
A
#
# COMPACT_ATOMS: atom_id res chain seq x y z
N MET A 1 -2.16 47.38 16.20
CA MET A 1 -3.20 47.21 15.15
C MET A 1 -2.57 47.52 13.81
N ASN A 2 -2.27 46.48 13.02
CA ASN A 2 -2.31 46.48 11.54
C ASN A 2 -1.84 45.10 11.07
N ASN A 3 -2.79 44.16 11.01
CA ASN A 3 -2.63 42.90 10.28
C ASN A 3 -3.13 43.14 8.86
N THR A 4 -2.22 43.31 7.92
CA THR A 4 -2.54 43.29 6.49
C THR A 4 -2.69 41.84 6.04
N PHE A 5 -3.94 41.49 5.75
CA PHE A 5 -4.34 40.28 5.02
C PHE A 5 -3.54 40.17 3.71
N LYS A 6 -2.67 39.15 3.59
CA LYS A 6 -2.19 38.68 2.29
C LYS A 6 -3.22 37.71 1.73
N SER A 7 -4.02 38.20 0.79
CA SER A 7 -4.85 37.37 -0.10
C SER A 7 -3.92 36.53 -0.98
N ILE A 8 -3.79 35.24 -0.69
CA ILE A 8 -3.16 34.27 -1.59
C ILE A 8 -4.25 33.76 -2.54
N ILE A 9 -4.17 34.19 -3.80
CA ILE A 9 -4.94 33.61 -4.89
C ILE A 9 -4.35 32.21 -5.15
N SER A 10 -5.03 31.19 -4.64
CA SER A 10 -4.78 29.78 -4.99
C SER A 10 -5.39 29.52 -6.37
N THR A 11 -4.58 29.60 -7.43
CA THR A 11 -4.99 29.10 -8.73
C THR A 11 -4.82 27.58 -8.73
N ALA A 12 -5.91 26.85 -8.55
CA ALA A 12 -5.94 25.40 -8.70
C ALA A 12 -5.68 25.04 -10.17
N ILE A 13 -4.51 24.48 -10.47
CA ILE A 13 -4.22 23.87 -11.76
C ILE A 13 -4.44 22.36 -11.59
N ALA A 14 -5.67 21.91 -11.85
CA ALA A 14 -5.94 20.50 -12.07
C ALA A 14 -5.67 20.20 -13.55
N ILE A 15 -4.59 19.48 -13.84
CA ILE A 15 -4.31 18.96 -15.18
C ILE A 15 -4.54 17.46 -15.12
N VAL A 16 -5.49 16.97 -15.91
CA VAL A 16 -5.65 15.54 -16.20
C VAL A 16 -4.99 15.29 -17.55
N LEU A 17 -3.90 14.52 -17.57
CA LEU A 17 -3.22 14.11 -18.80
C LEU A 17 -3.30 12.59 -18.92
N THR A 18 -3.99 12.11 -19.95
CA THR A 18 -3.99 10.70 -20.35
C THR A 18 -2.92 10.49 -21.43
N LEU A 19 -1.90 9.67 -21.14
CA LEU A 19 -0.89 9.30 -22.13
C LEU A 19 -1.16 7.87 -22.61
N GLY A 20 -1.59 7.74 -23.87
CA GLY A 20 -1.68 6.45 -24.54
C GLY A 20 -0.30 6.02 -25.04
N PHE A 21 0.38 5.13 -24.30
CA PHE A 21 1.58 4.45 -24.79
C PHE A 21 1.21 3.01 -25.16
N THR A 22 1.19 2.70 -26.46
CA THR A 22 1.16 1.31 -26.92
C THR A 22 2.59 0.83 -27.16
N ASN A 23 3.04 -0.11 -26.34
CA ASN A 23 4.18 -1.03 -26.50
C ASN A 23 5.54 -0.41 -26.89
N PHE A 24 6.45 -0.32 -25.91
CA PHE A 24 7.89 -0.26 -26.20
C PHE A 24 8.45 -1.68 -26.25
N ALA A 25 8.60 -2.22 -27.47
CA ALA A 25 9.55 -3.30 -27.72
C ALA A 25 10.92 -2.64 -27.96
N PHE A 26 11.90 -2.89 -27.10
CA PHE A 26 13.25 -2.40 -27.30
C PHE A 26 13.92 -3.18 -28.43
N ALA A 27 14.00 -2.57 -29.62
CA ALA A 27 15.02 -2.84 -30.63
C ALA A 27 15.16 -1.63 -31.58
N ASP A 28 16.35 -1.02 -31.55
CA ASP A 28 17.01 -0.12 -32.49
C ASP A 28 16.25 1.06 -33.15
N ASN A 29 16.81 2.25 -32.88
CA ASN A 29 16.79 3.50 -33.66
C ASN A 29 15.45 3.91 -34.31
N PHE A 30 14.69 4.74 -33.60
CA PHE A 30 13.70 5.62 -34.23
C PHE A 30 13.80 7.06 -33.71
N GLU A 31 13.86 7.98 -34.67
CA GLU A 31 13.87 9.43 -34.48
C GLU A 31 12.68 9.88 -33.61
N THR A 32 13.00 10.21 -32.37
CA THR A 32 12.12 10.88 -31.41
C THR A 32 11.90 12.32 -31.85
N ASN A 33 11.00 12.61 -32.79
CA ASN A 33 10.59 14.00 -33.04
C ASN A 33 9.18 14.13 -33.62
N LYS A 34 8.21 14.22 -32.71
CA LYS A 34 7.04 15.12 -32.69
C LYS A 34 5.99 14.46 -31.80
N PHE A 35 5.92 14.83 -30.51
CA PHE A 35 4.71 14.75 -29.64
C PHE A 35 5.00 14.96 -28.13
N ILE A 36 6.24 15.31 -27.73
CA ILE A 36 6.53 15.63 -26.32
C ILE A 36 6.14 17.09 -26.05
N ASP A 37 4.90 17.30 -25.57
CA ASP A 37 4.48 18.54 -24.91
C ASP A 37 5.45 18.83 -23.73
N GLU A 38 5.85 20.08 -23.51
CA GLU A 38 6.82 20.47 -22.47
C GLU A 38 6.39 19.98 -21.07
N LYS A 39 5.08 19.78 -20.86
CA LYS A 39 4.48 19.19 -19.66
C LYS A 39 4.75 17.71 -19.46
N GLN A 40 5.19 16.96 -20.47
CA GLN A 40 5.56 15.55 -20.31
C GLN A 40 6.98 15.36 -19.77
N LYS A 41 7.85 16.38 -19.92
CA LYS A 41 9.25 16.31 -19.46
C LYS A 41 9.38 16.17 -17.94
N ILE A 42 8.47 16.78 -17.18
CA ILE A 42 8.43 16.67 -15.71
C ILE A 42 8.08 15.25 -15.25
N PHE A 43 7.26 14.50 -16.00
CA PHE A 43 6.86 13.15 -15.60
C PHE A 43 7.82 12.06 -16.06
N LYS A 44 8.68 12.35 -17.04
CA LYS A 44 9.61 11.38 -17.62
C LYS A 44 10.51 10.69 -16.58
N PRO A 45 11.19 11.40 -15.65
CA PRO A 45 12.04 10.74 -14.66
C PRO A 45 11.27 9.80 -13.73
N ILE A 46 10.02 10.16 -13.41
CA ILE A 46 9.14 9.31 -12.59
C ILE A 46 8.79 8.02 -13.33
N ILE A 47 8.40 8.13 -14.61
CA ILE A 47 8.09 6.96 -15.46
C ILE A 47 9.33 6.06 -15.57
N GLU A 48 10.50 6.63 -15.84
CA GLU A 48 11.76 5.88 -15.94
C GLU A 48 12.08 5.16 -14.64
N GLN A 49 11.91 5.81 -13.49
CA GLN A 49 12.08 5.14 -12.20
C GLN A 49 11.10 3.97 -12.01
N ILE A 50 9.82 4.15 -12.35
CA ILE A 50 8.83 3.06 -12.23
C ILE A 50 9.26 1.86 -13.08
N TYR A 51 9.68 2.07 -14.33
CA TYR A 51 10.18 0.98 -15.18
C TYR A 51 11.47 0.37 -14.65
N ASN A 52 12.41 1.17 -14.16
CA ASN A 52 13.67 0.66 -13.61
C ASN A 52 13.44 -0.21 -12.36
N ASP A 53 12.52 0.19 -11.51
CA ASP A 53 12.26 -0.51 -10.26
C ASP A 53 11.42 -1.77 -10.47
N TYR A 54 10.41 -1.71 -11.35
CA TYR A 54 9.39 -2.75 -11.45
C TYR A 54 9.36 -3.48 -12.81
N GLY A 55 10.02 -2.98 -13.84
CA GLY A 55 9.88 -3.47 -15.22
C GLY A 55 10.36 -4.91 -15.45
N GLU A 56 11.18 -5.47 -14.55
CA GLU A 56 11.52 -6.90 -14.59
C GLU A 56 10.34 -7.81 -14.22
N LEU A 57 9.35 -7.28 -13.48
CA LEU A 57 8.30 -8.07 -12.83
C LEU A 57 6.90 -7.76 -13.38
N TYR A 58 6.71 -6.58 -13.96
CA TYR A 58 5.40 -6.08 -14.38
C TYR A 58 5.42 -5.46 -15.79
N ASP A 59 4.29 -5.56 -16.47
CA ASP A 59 3.97 -4.76 -17.65
C ASP A 59 3.16 -3.51 -17.23
N PHE A 60 3.36 -2.42 -17.95
CA PHE A 60 2.78 -1.11 -17.64
C PHE A 60 2.06 -0.51 -18.85
N LYS A 61 0.80 -0.11 -18.66
CA LYS A 61 -0.04 0.52 -19.70
C LYS A 61 -0.82 1.71 -19.15
N ASN A 62 -1.27 2.58 -20.05
CA ASN A 62 -2.26 3.62 -19.76
C ASN A 62 -1.87 4.58 -18.62
N PHE A 63 -0.65 5.14 -18.68
CA PHE A 63 -0.21 6.15 -17.71
C PHE A 63 -1.11 7.40 -17.74
N GLU A 64 -1.52 7.84 -16.56
CA GLU A 64 -2.29 9.06 -16.33
C GLU A 64 -1.70 9.80 -15.12
N PHE A 65 -1.72 11.12 -15.18
CA PHE A 65 -1.15 11.97 -14.13
C PHE A 65 -2.21 12.93 -13.60
N LYS A 66 -2.27 13.05 -12.28
CA LYS A 66 -3.04 14.08 -11.58
C LYS A 66 -2.13 14.84 -10.62
N THR A 67 -2.23 16.16 -10.64
CA THR A 67 -1.44 17.01 -9.75
C THR A 67 -2.32 17.75 -8.75
N TYR A 68 -1.76 18.08 -7.59
CA TYR A 68 -2.41 18.87 -6.55
C TYR A 68 -1.37 19.67 -5.77
N ASN A 69 -1.77 20.78 -5.17
CA ASN A 69 -0.88 21.61 -4.36
C ASN A 69 -1.02 21.25 -2.87
N PHE A 70 0.11 21.24 -2.15
CA PHE A 70 0.09 21.18 -0.69
C PHE A 70 1.27 21.95 -0.09
N ALA A 71 1.14 22.35 1.17
CA ALA A 71 2.21 22.95 1.95
C ALA A 71 2.72 21.97 3.00
N LYS A 72 4.02 22.01 3.28
CA LYS A 72 4.65 21.28 4.39
C LYS A 72 5.73 22.16 5.01
N GLY A 73 5.53 22.54 6.27
CA GLY A 73 6.29 23.62 6.91
C GLY A 73 6.14 24.93 6.12
N ASP A 74 7.25 25.63 5.89
CA ASP A 74 7.28 26.88 5.12
C ASP A 74 7.36 26.68 3.60
N ASN A 75 7.41 25.43 3.13
CA ASN A 75 7.62 25.10 1.72
C ASN A 75 6.29 24.71 1.05
N ASN A 76 6.14 25.06 -0.24
CA ASN A 76 5.03 24.62 -1.08
C ASN A 76 5.48 23.52 -2.05
N TYR A 77 4.59 22.58 -2.33
CA TYR A 77 4.85 21.40 -3.16
C TYR A 77 3.71 21.18 -4.16
N ILE A 78 4.06 20.56 -5.29
CA ILE A 78 3.13 19.89 -6.20
C ILE A 78 3.18 18.40 -5.88
N GLY A 79 2.08 17.83 -5.39
CA GLY A 79 1.86 16.39 -5.37
C GLY A 79 1.47 15.88 -6.75
N ILE A 80 1.92 14.68 -7.08
CA ILE A 80 1.76 14.01 -8.37
C ILE A 80 1.29 12.58 -8.08
N ASP A 81 0.04 12.29 -8.42
CA ASP A 81 -0.47 10.92 -8.49
C ASP A 81 -0.24 10.40 -9.91
N VAL A 82 0.47 9.28 -10.02
CA VAL A 82 0.68 8.55 -11.26
C VAL A 82 -0.20 7.31 -11.24
N PHE A 83 -1.20 7.29 -12.11
CA PHE A 83 -2.06 6.13 -12.32
C PHE A 83 -1.56 5.32 -13.51
N VAL A 84 -1.41 4.01 -13.35
CA VAL A 84 -0.95 3.11 -14.41
C VAL A 84 -1.59 1.75 -14.25
N ASP A 85 -1.89 1.09 -15.36
CA ASP A 85 -2.29 -0.31 -15.34
C ASP A 85 -1.02 -1.15 -15.20
N MET A 86 -0.82 -1.72 -14.02
CA MET A 86 0.34 -2.54 -13.67
C MET A 86 -0.10 -4.00 -13.62
N THR A 87 0.51 -4.83 -14.47
CA THR A 87 0.15 -6.25 -14.62
C THR A 87 1.33 -7.12 -14.21
N LEU A 88 1.16 -8.01 -13.23
CA LEU A 88 2.21 -8.95 -12.82
C LEU A 88 2.47 -9.96 -13.96
N THR A 89 3.70 -10.00 -14.47
CA THR A 89 4.10 -10.90 -15.57
C THR A 89 5.01 -12.02 -15.12
N ARG A 90 5.68 -11.88 -13.96
CA ARG A 90 6.40 -12.98 -13.32
C ARG A 90 5.42 -13.95 -12.69
N HIS A 91 5.54 -15.24 -13.01
CA HIS A 91 4.73 -16.28 -12.40
C HIS A 91 5.00 -16.34 -10.88
N PRO A 92 3.99 -16.51 -10.00
CA PRO A 92 4.22 -16.51 -8.55
C PRO A 92 5.20 -17.59 -8.07
N GLU A 93 5.21 -18.78 -8.69
CA GLU A 93 6.22 -19.82 -8.39
C GLU A 93 7.67 -19.37 -8.66
N ASP A 94 7.86 -18.37 -9.51
CA ASP A 94 9.17 -17.81 -9.81
C ASP A 94 9.65 -16.79 -8.77
N ASN A 95 8.79 -16.38 -7.83
CA ASN A 95 9.15 -15.47 -6.76
C ASN A 95 10.27 -16.09 -5.89
N PRO A 96 11.38 -15.37 -5.66
CA PRO A 96 12.49 -15.86 -4.83
C PRO A 96 12.06 -16.33 -3.44
N TYR A 97 11.08 -15.66 -2.83
CA TYR A 97 10.56 -16.02 -1.51
C TYR A 97 9.98 -17.44 -1.49
N PHE A 98 9.07 -17.75 -2.42
CA PHE A 98 8.46 -19.08 -2.54
C PHE A 98 9.47 -20.15 -2.95
N LYS A 99 10.46 -19.81 -3.78
CA LYS A 99 11.59 -20.70 -4.08
C LYS A 99 12.36 -21.07 -2.81
N GLY A 100 12.60 -20.11 -1.93
CA GLY A 100 13.22 -20.33 -0.61
C GLY A 100 12.40 -21.27 0.27
N GLU A 101 11.09 -21.06 0.36
CA GLU A 101 10.19 -21.95 1.11
C GLU A 101 10.22 -23.38 0.52
N LEU A 102 10.04 -23.54 -0.78
CA LEU A 102 10.05 -24.86 -1.43
C LEU A 102 11.37 -25.62 -1.26
N ASP A 103 12.51 -24.91 -1.23
CA ASP A 103 13.81 -25.53 -0.98
C ASP A 103 14.01 -25.89 0.50
N ALA A 104 13.51 -25.09 1.44
CA ALA A 104 13.49 -25.44 2.86
C ALA A 104 12.60 -26.67 3.12
N LEU A 105 11.47 -26.78 2.44
CA LEU A 105 10.54 -27.91 2.56
C LEU A 105 11.21 -29.25 2.21
N LYS A 106 12.14 -29.25 1.24
CA LYS A 106 12.93 -30.43 0.85
C LYS A 106 13.88 -30.90 1.96
N LYS A 107 14.20 -30.07 2.96
CA LYS A 107 15.08 -30.40 4.09
C LYS A 107 14.35 -31.00 5.29
N ILE A 108 13.03 -30.96 5.29
CA ILE A 108 12.22 -31.55 6.36
C ILE A 108 12.23 -33.07 6.17
N ASN A 109 12.92 -33.78 7.07
CA ASN A 109 13.07 -35.23 7.03
C ASN A 109 12.07 -35.92 7.98
N ASN A 110 11.61 -37.11 7.61
CA ASN A 110 10.87 -38.04 8.48
C ASN A 110 9.56 -37.49 9.08
N ASN A 111 8.83 -36.63 8.35
CA ASN A 111 7.49 -36.19 8.73
C ASN A 111 6.64 -35.80 7.50
N ASP A 112 6.16 -36.82 6.78
CA ASP A 112 5.43 -36.65 5.51
C ASP A 112 4.12 -35.88 5.67
N SER A 113 3.45 -36.02 6.82
CA SER A 113 2.20 -35.29 7.10
C SER A 113 2.44 -33.79 7.27
N LEU A 114 3.48 -33.40 8.02
CA LEU A 114 3.86 -31.99 8.17
C LEU A 114 4.32 -31.40 6.84
N LYS A 115 5.14 -32.15 6.09
CA LYS A 115 5.60 -31.73 4.77
C LYS A 115 4.42 -31.50 3.82
N SER A 116 3.47 -32.42 3.76
CA SER A 116 2.28 -32.29 2.91
C SER A 116 1.39 -31.12 3.32
N PHE A 117 1.28 -30.85 4.63
CA PHE A 117 0.54 -29.70 5.16
C PHE A 117 1.19 -28.38 4.74
N LEU A 118 2.50 -28.22 4.95
CA LEU A 118 3.24 -27.01 4.58
C LEU A 118 3.27 -26.80 3.05
N GLU A 119 3.46 -27.88 2.28
CA GLU A 119 3.40 -27.84 0.82
C GLU A 119 2.05 -27.31 0.33
N LYS A 120 0.95 -27.76 0.96
CA LYS A 120 -0.38 -27.26 0.68
C LYS A 120 -0.52 -25.77 1.01
N GLU A 121 -0.03 -25.31 2.16
CA GLU A 121 -0.08 -23.88 2.52
C GLU A 121 0.68 -23.00 1.53
N ILE A 122 1.90 -23.40 1.13
CA ILE A 122 2.68 -22.69 0.10
C ILE A 122 1.91 -22.67 -1.22
N SER A 123 1.40 -23.83 -1.66
CA SER A 123 0.67 -23.95 -2.93
C SER A 123 -0.62 -23.11 -2.95
N GLU A 124 -1.32 -23.03 -1.81
CA GLU A 124 -2.51 -22.19 -1.67
C GLU A 124 -2.18 -20.71 -1.79
N ARG A 125 -1.07 -20.24 -1.19
CA ARG A 125 -0.60 -18.85 -1.34
C ARG A 125 -0.19 -18.52 -2.78
N ILE A 126 0.53 -19.43 -3.44
CA ILE A 126 0.92 -19.25 -4.85
C ILE A 126 -0.32 -19.15 -5.73
N ARG A 127 -1.27 -20.08 -5.57
CA ARG A 127 -2.52 -20.11 -6.34
C ARG A 127 -3.39 -18.87 -6.08
N ASP A 128 -3.40 -18.40 -4.84
CA ASP A 128 -4.11 -17.18 -4.46
C ASP A 128 -3.58 -15.96 -5.24
N ILE A 129 -2.26 -15.80 -5.31
CA ILE A 129 -1.62 -14.73 -6.09
C ILE A 129 -1.87 -14.93 -7.59
N GLU A 130 -1.80 -16.17 -8.07
CA GLU A 130 -2.05 -16.50 -9.47
C GLU A 130 -3.46 -16.10 -9.90
N ASN A 131 -4.47 -16.45 -9.09
CA ASN A 131 -5.88 -16.17 -9.40
C ASN A 131 -6.21 -14.68 -9.29
N GLU A 132 -5.66 -13.99 -8.29
CA GLU A 132 -6.04 -12.61 -7.99
C GLU A 132 -5.23 -11.57 -8.78
N TYR A 133 -3.97 -11.86 -9.14
CA TYR A 133 -3.04 -10.84 -9.61
C TYR A 133 -2.25 -11.20 -10.87
N TYR A 134 -1.91 -12.47 -11.09
CA TYR A 134 -1.07 -12.87 -12.22
C TYR A 134 -1.78 -12.65 -13.55
N GLN A 135 -1.16 -11.89 -14.47
CA GLN A 135 -1.76 -11.49 -15.76
C GLN A 135 -3.09 -10.72 -15.63
N VAL A 136 -3.40 -10.17 -14.45
CA VAL A 136 -4.58 -9.34 -14.20
C VAL A 136 -4.14 -7.87 -14.11
N PRO A 137 -4.55 -6.99 -15.04
CA PRO A 137 -4.24 -5.58 -14.94
C PRO A 137 -4.86 -4.95 -13.68
N ASN A 138 -4.04 -4.27 -12.88
CA ASN A 138 -4.50 -3.53 -11.71
C ASN A 138 -4.17 -2.03 -11.84
N ARG A 139 -5.19 -1.17 -11.74
CA ARG A 139 -5.05 0.29 -11.80
C ARG A 139 -4.34 0.77 -10.53
N THR A 140 -3.06 1.06 -10.66
CA THR A 140 -2.12 1.30 -9.56
C THR A 140 -1.80 2.78 -9.45
N THR A 141 -1.65 3.27 -8.21
CA THR A 141 -1.24 4.65 -7.93
C THR A 141 0.18 4.70 -7.36
N PHE A 142 1.05 5.53 -7.94
CA PHE A 142 2.30 5.97 -7.33
C PHE A 142 2.22 7.44 -6.94
N THR A 143 2.80 7.81 -5.80
CA THR A 143 2.67 9.15 -5.22
C THR A 143 4.02 9.84 -5.10
N TYR A 144 4.16 10.97 -5.79
CA TYR A 144 5.37 11.79 -5.82
C TYR A 144 5.07 13.24 -5.45
N ALA A 145 6.10 13.99 -5.05
CA ALA A 145 6.03 15.43 -4.84
C ALA A 145 7.23 16.14 -5.47
N TYR A 146 7.01 17.40 -5.85
CA TYR A 146 8.03 18.29 -6.36
C TYR A 146 7.94 19.64 -5.62
N LYS A 147 9.08 20.18 -5.16
CA LYS A 147 9.12 21.42 -4.38
C LYS A 147 9.00 22.65 -5.29
N LEU A 148 8.08 23.57 -4.98
CA LEU A 148 7.78 24.75 -5.82
C LEU A 148 8.84 25.85 -5.74
N ASP A 149 9.58 26.00 -4.65
CA ASP A 149 10.60 27.06 -4.55
C ASP A 149 11.77 26.84 -5.54
N THR A 150 11.97 25.60 -5.99
CA THR A 150 12.84 25.25 -7.13
C THR A 150 12.41 25.93 -8.45
N LEU A 151 11.14 26.34 -8.57
CA LEU A 151 10.63 27.08 -9.74
C LEU A 151 10.79 28.60 -9.61
N LYS A 152 11.02 29.15 -8.40
CA LYS A 152 11.17 30.60 -8.21
C LYS A 152 12.54 31.11 -8.65
N GLU A 153 13.58 30.31 -8.56
CA GLU A 153 14.90 30.65 -9.12
C GLU A 153 14.87 30.68 -10.66
N ASN A 154 14.00 29.89 -11.28
CA ASN A 154 13.83 29.80 -12.73
C ASN A 154 12.49 30.41 -13.18
N LYS A 155 12.32 31.74 -13.04
CA LYS A 155 11.23 32.58 -13.60
C LYS A 155 10.22 31.82 -14.48
N MET A 156 9.23 31.12 -13.90
CA MET A 156 8.14 30.44 -14.64
C MET A 156 8.55 29.59 -15.87
N ASN A 157 9.82 29.25 -16.01
CA ASN A 157 10.34 28.43 -17.07
C ASN A 157 10.55 27.06 -16.43
N LEU A 158 9.74 26.09 -16.85
CA LEU A 158 9.96 24.69 -16.52
C LEU A 158 11.45 24.38 -16.73
N LYS A 159 12.08 23.72 -15.76
CA LYS A 159 13.47 23.25 -15.90
C LYS A 159 13.53 22.42 -17.19
N ASN A 160 14.48 22.70 -18.06
CA ASN A 160 14.56 21.97 -19.34
C ASN A 160 14.89 20.48 -19.14
N ASP A 161 15.60 20.16 -18.05
CA ASP A 161 16.08 18.83 -17.70
C ASP A 161 15.67 18.48 -16.26
N TYR A 162 14.57 17.72 -16.12
CA TYR A 162 14.18 17.14 -14.84
C TYR A 162 14.95 15.84 -14.61
N SER A 163 15.34 15.59 -13.36
CA SER A 163 15.94 14.32 -12.93
C SER A 163 15.24 13.78 -11.70
N ILE A 164 15.40 12.49 -11.40
CA ILE A 164 14.63 11.85 -10.33
C ILE A 164 14.97 12.41 -8.93
N GLU A 165 16.17 12.97 -8.76
CA GLU A 165 16.65 13.64 -7.55
C GLU A 165 15.88 14.95 -7.25
N ASP A 166 15.16 15.50 -8.24
CA ASP A 166 14.29 16.66 -8.02
C ASP A 166 12.95 16.28 -7.34
N TYR A 167 12.66 14.98 -7.19
CA TYR A 167 11.38 14.47 -6.70
C TYR A 167 11.49 13.83 -5.33
N TYR A 168 10.38 13.87 -4.63
CA TYR A 168 10.15 13.11 -3.41
C TYR A 168 9.09 12.05 -3.66
N TYR A 169 9.22 10.89 -3.03
CA TYR A 169 8.11 9.98 -2.79
C TYR A 169 7.29 10.47 -1.60
N ILE A 170 5.97 10.44 -1.74
CA ILE A 170 5.04 10.77 -0.64
C ILE A 170 4.65 9.47 0.07
N VAL A 171 5.04 9.35 1.34
CA VAL A 171 4.54 8.30 2.23
C VAL A 171 3.06 8.56 2.49
N GLY A 172 2.22 7.51 2.45
CA GLY A 172 0.78 7.61 2.67
C GLY A 172 0.36 7.94 4.11
N ASP A 173 1.29 8.35 4.98
CA ASP A 173 0.97 8.76 6.34
C ASP A 173 0.21 10.09 6.41
N GLU A 174 -0.34 10.41 7.58
CA GLU A 174 -1.07 11.67 7.79
C GLU A 174 -0.16 12.92 7.76
N GLU A 175 1.14 12.74 8.01
CA GLU A 175 2.12 13.84 8.04
C GLU A 175 2.70 14.18 6.65
N LYS A 176 2.32 13.43 5.62
CA LYS A 176 2.85 13.55 4.26
C LYS A 176 4.38 13.50 4.26
N THR A 177 4.95 12.46 4.88
CA THR A 177 6.40 12.27 4.90
C THR A 177 6.93 12.23 3.46
N LEU A 178 8.01 12.98 3.24
CA LEU A 178 8.65 13.11 1.92
C LEU A 178 10.03 12.47 2.00
N LEU A 179 10.26 11.50 1.12
CA LEU A 179 11.54 10.81 0.99
C LEU A 179 12.11 11.10 -0.38
N GLU A 180 13.42 11.28 -0.49
CA GLU A 180 14.07 11.51 -1.78
C GLU A 180 13.84 10.31 -2.70
N ALA A 181 13.30 10.56 -3.91
CA ALA A 181 12.84 9.49 -4.78
C ALA A 181 14.00 8.61 -5.27
N ASP A 182 15.18 9.18 -5.49
CA ASP A 182 16.40 8.48 -5.91
C ASP A 182 17.01 7.56 -4.83
N LYS A 183 16.56 7.70 -3.57
CA LYS A 183 17.06 6.94 -2.41
C LYS A 183 16.08 5.89 -1.90
N LEU A 184 15.05 5.56 -2.68
CA LEU A 184 14.11 4.51 -2.31
C LEU A 184 14.80 3.14 -2.29
N ASN A 185 14.35 2.29 -1.37
CA ASN A 185 14.79 0.90 -1.33
C ASN A 185 14.37 0.17 -2.61
N LYS A 186 15.22 -0.76 -3.04
CA LYS A 186 14.86 -1.72 -4.09
C LYS A 186 13.58 -2.45 -3.71
N ILE A 187 12.71 -2.68 -4.68
CA ILE A 187 11.43 -3.39 -4.46
C ILE A 187 11.65 -4.85 -4.07
N GLU A 188 12.77 -5.43 -4.50
CA GLU A 188 13.14 -6.80 -4.22
C GLU A 188 14.66 -6.92 -4.23
N ASP A 189 15.20 -7.61 -3.21
CA ASP A 189 16.50 -8.25 -3.30
C ASP A 189 16.26 -9.76 -3.36
N LYS A 190 16.52 -10.36 -4.53
CA LYS A 190 16.22 -11.77 -4.80
C LYS A 190 16.90 -12.71 -3.80
N SER A 191 18.13 -12.39 -3.37
CA SER A 191 18.89 -13.21 -2.41
C SER A 191 18.29 -13.10 -1.01
N VAL A 192 18.03 -11.86 -0.56
CA VAL A 192 17.42 -11.62 0.76
C VAL A 192 16.01 -12.22 0.83
N SER A 193 15.21 -12.08 -0.24
CA SER A 193 13.86 -12.63 -0.35
C SER A 193 13.85 -14.15 -0.26
N TYR A 194 14.74 -14.82 -1.01
CA TYR A 194 14.94 -16.26 -0.93
C TYR A 194 15.32 -16.73 0.48
N GLU A 195 16.31 -16.09 1.10
CA GLU A 195 16.77 -16.44 2.46
C GLU A 195 15.69 -16.23 3.52
N LYS A 196 14.82 -15.22 3.35
CA LYS A 196 13.66 -15.01 4.21
C LYS A 196 12.69 -16.17 4.13
N GLY A 197 12.25 -16.56 2.92
CA GLY A 197 11.33 -17.69 2.74
C GLY A 197 11.88 -19.00 3.27
N TYR A 198 13.17 -19.25 3.01
CA TYR A 198 13.84 -20.44 3.53
C TYR A 198 13.81 -20.49 5.07
N LYS A 199 14.12 -19.38 5.75
CA LYS A 199 14.14 -19.31 7.23
C LYS A 199 12.74 -19.34 7.84
N GLU A 200 11.77 -18.65 7.25
CA GLU A 200 10.39 -18.59 7.73
C GLU A 200 9.76 -19.98 7.76
N LEU A 201 9.94 -20.78 6.70
CA LEU A 201 9.42 -22.15 6.69
C LEU A 201 10.07 -23.01 7.78
N LEU A 202 11.40 -22.94 7.95
CA LEU A 202 12.08 -23.71 8.98
C LEU A 202 11.67 -23.31 10.40
N ASN A 203 11.40 -22.02 10.63
CA ASN A 203 10.89 -21.55 11.92
C ASN A 203 9.45 -22.02 12.16
N SER A 204 8.57 -21.88 11.16
CA SER A 204 7.19 -22.39 11.22
C SER A 204 7.15 -23.89 11.52
N THR A 205 8.04 -24.66 10.87
CA THR A 205 8.22 -26.09 11.12
C THR A 205 8.56 -26.37 12.59
N LYS A 206 9.52 -25.62 13.17
CA LYS A 206 9.91 -25.78 14.59
C LYS A 206 8.74 -25.46 15.52
N GLU A 207 8.02 -24.37 15.25
CA GLU A 207 6.89 -23.96 16.08
C GLU A 207 5.74 -24.98 16.05
N ILE A 208 5.39 -25.51 14.87
CA ILE A 208 4.36 -26.56 14.73
C ILE A 208 4.78 -27.85 15.47
N LEU A 209 6.06 -28.21 15.43
CA LEU A 209 6.55 -29.40 16.16
C LEU A 209 6.56 -29.21 17.68
N LEU A 210 6.79 -27.98 18.15
CA LEU A 210 6.76 -27.63 19.58
C LEU A 210 5.33 -27.52 20.12
N ASP A 211 4.37 -27.11 19.29
CA ASP A 211 2.96 -27.00 19.64
C ASP A 211 2.08 -27.95 18.81
N LYS A 212 1.95 -29.19 19.29
CA LYS A 212 1.14 -30.23 18.63
C LYS A 212 -0.35 -29.86 18.47
N ASN A 213 -0.86 -28.88 19.23
CA ASN A 213 -2.24 -28.42 19.11
C ASN A 213 -2.42 -27.35 18.04
N ARG A 214 -1.34 -26.73 17.55
CA ARG A 214 -1.36 -25.66 16.54
C ARG A 214 -1.94 -26.10 15.20
N MET A 215 -1.83 -27.39 14.86
CA MET A 215 -2.53 -27.99 13.71
C MET A 215 -4.07 -27.96 13.85
N THR A 216 -4.61 -27.72 15.05
CA THR A 216 -6.04 -27.78 15.37
C THR A 216 -6.63 -26.49 15.94
N SER A 217 -5.81 -25.51 16.33
CA SER A 217 -6.25 -24.38 17.16
C SER A 217 -5.95 -23.01 16.52
N PHE A 218 -6.57 -22.72 15.38
CA PHE A 218 -6.69 -21.35 14.86
C PHE A 218 -8.03 -21.19 14.16
N ARG A 219 -9.11 -21.22 14.94
CA ARG A 219 -10.43 -20.77 14.49
C ARG A 219 -11.14 -20.11 15.66
N GLY A 220 -10.95 -18.79 15.80
CA GLY A 220 -12.05 -17.98 16.29
C GLY A 220 -13.27 -18.29 15.41
N ASN A 221 -14.47 -18.40 15.98
CA ASN A 221 -15.67 -18.90 15.29
C ASN A 221 -16.22 -17.94 14.20
N THR A 222 -15.39 -17.02 13.71
CA THR A 222 -15.69 -16.05 12.67
C THR A 222 -14.88 -16.42 11.43
N SER A 223 -15.51 -16.43 10.26
CA SER A 223 -14.81 -16.59 8.98
C SER A 223 -14.58 -15.20 8.39
N TYR A 224 -13.35 -14.69 8.43
CA TYR A 224 -13.00 -13.45 7.76
C TYR A 224 -12.74 -13.69 6.27
N ASP A 225 -13.49 -13.00 5.44
CA ASP A 225 -13.37 -12.98 3.98
C ASP A 225 -12.53 -11.75 3.57
N ARG A 226 -11.22 -11.98 3.46
CA ARG A 226 -10.24 -10.93 3.12
C ARG A 226 -10.50 -10.26 1.77
N ILE A 227 -11.12 -10.98 0.82
CA ILE A 227 -11.45 -10.47 -0.51
C ILE A 227 -12.63 -9.52 -0.44
N LYS A 228 -13.68 -9.87 0.32
CA LYS A 228 -14.79 -8.92 0.55
C LYS A 228 -14.35 -7.65 1.28
N ALA A 229 -13.41 -7.76 2.23
CA ALA A 229 -12.84 -6.58 2.88
C ALA A 229 -12.08 -5.69 1.88
N ARG A 230 -11.25 -6.30 1.03
CA ARG A 230 -10.55 -5.61 -0.08
C ARG A 230 -11.54 -4.91 -1.00
N ASP A 231 -12.51 -5.65 -1.53
CA ASP A 231 -13.45 -5.13 -2.54
C ASP A 231 -14.26 -3.97 -1.97
N TRP A 232 -14.70 -4.08 -0.71
CA TRP A 232 -15.33 -2.96 -0.01
C TRP A 232 -14.38 -1.75 0.08
N ALA A 233 -13.13 -1.93 0.46
CA ALA A 233 -12.18 -0.81 0.51
C ALA A 233 -12.01 -0.16 -0.87
N LEU A 234 -11.85 -0.95 -1.93
CA LEU A 234 -11.69 -0.46 -3.30
C LEU A 234 -12.92 0.33 -3.79
N ASP A 235 -14.12 -0.11 -3.44
CA ASP A 235 -15.38 0.54 -3.80
C ASP A 235 -15.64 1.83 -3.02
N ASN A 236 -15.01 1.99 -1.86
CA ASN A 236 -15.23 3.12 -0.95
C ASN A 236 -14.03 4.08 -0.87
N ALA A 237 -12.89 3.74 -1.47
CA ALA A 237 -11.61 4.46 -1.41
C ALA A 237 -11.67 6.00 -1.59
N LEU A 238 -12.55 6.45 -2.50
CA LEU A 238 -12.67 7.85 -2.91
C LEU A 238 -14.02 8.47 -2.50
N LYS A 239 -14.80 7.76 -1.67
CA LYS A 239 -16.05 8.30 -1.14
C LYS A 239 -15.77 9.37 -0.09
N GLU A 240 -16.81 10.15 0.21
CA GLU A 240 -16.73 11.12 1.29
C GLU A 240 -16.37 10.43 2.60
N GLN A 241 -15.37 10.97 3.29
CA GLN A 241 -14.91 10.45 4.57
C GLN A 241 -16.00 10.63 5.62
N GLU A 242 -16.31 9.57 6.36
CA GLU A 242 -17.38 9.61 7.34
C GLU A 242 -16.83 9.80 8.75
N TYR A 243 -16.92 11.03 9.23
CA TYR A 243 -16.63 11.33 10.61
C TYR A 243 -17.85 11.08 11.51
N PRO A 244 -17.64 10.55 12.74
CA PRO A 244 -18.69 10.40 13.73
C PRO A 244 -19.17 11.73 14.34
N SER A 245 -18.51 12.86 14.05
CA SER A 245 -18.97 14.18 14.49
C SER A 245 -18.40 15.29 13.60
N LYS A 246 -19.20 16.34 13.34
CA LYS A 246 -18.76 17.57 12.66
C LYS A 246 -17.82 18.42 13.52
N GLU A 247 -17.70 18.10 14.81
CA GLU A 247 -16.95 18.87 15.80
C GLU A 247 -15.49 18.41 15.93
N VAL A 248 -15.17 17.22 15.40
CA VAL A 248 -13.82 16.66 15.43
C VAL A 248 -13.21 16.79 14.04
N GLN A 249 -12.14 17.56 13.93
CA GLN A 249 -11.35 17.66 12.70
C GLN A 249 -10.43 16.43 12.57
N GLY A 250 -10.32 15.86 11.36
CA GLY A 250 -9.40 14.77 11.06
C GLY A 250 -9.77 14.01 9.78
N THR A 251 -9.14 12.84 9.57
CA THR A 251 -9.40 11.85 8.52
C THR A 251 -9.95 10.50 9.05
N ASP A 252 -10.90 9.84 8.39
CA ASP A 252 -11.63 8.72 9.01
C ASP A 252 -10.95 7.37 8.78
N CYS A 253 -9.62 7.34 8.74
CA CYS A 253 -8.80 6.16 8.39
C CYS A 253 -9.19 4.90 9.17
N ALA A 254 -9.36 5.02 10.49
CA ALA A 254 -9.80 3.91 11.35
C ALA A 254 -11.24 3.47 11.07
N ASN A 255 -12.15 4.41 10.79
CA ASN A 255 -13.54 4.10 10.41
C ASN A 255 -13.59 3.32 9.09
N PHE A 256 -12.79 3.76 8.12
CA PHE A 256 -12.65 3.13 6.81
C PHE A 256 -12.16 1.69 6.93
N VAL A 257 -11.07 1.47 7.68
CA VAL A 257 -10.56 0.12 7.95
C VAL A 257 -11.60 -0.71 8.70
N SER A 258 -12.23 -0.17 9.75
CA SER A 258 -13.23 -0.89 10.53
C SER A 258 -14.43 -1.36 9.71
N LYS A 259 -14.94 -0.51 8.81
CA LYS A 259 -16.00 -0.88 7.88
C LYS A 259 -15.56 -1.93 6.87
N SER A 260 -14.32 -1.84 6.38
CA SER A 260 -13.73 -2.85 5.50
C SER A 260 -13.66 -4.22 6.20
N LEU A 261 -13.17 -4.26 7.44
CA LEU A 261 -13.09 -5.48 8.24
C LEU A 261 -14.47 -6.07 8.53
N ARG A 262 -15.47 -5.22 8.82
CA ARG A 262 -16.87 -5.65 8.99
C ARG A 262 -17.46 -6.21 7.69
N ALA A 263 -17.16 -5.61 6.54
CA ALA A 263 -17.57 -6.13 5.24
C ALA A 263 -16.93 -7.49 4.94
N GLY A 264 -15.70 -7.71 5.41
CA GLY A 264 -15.04 -9.02 5.45
C GLY A 264 -15.60 -9.98 6.50
N GLY A 265 -16.58 -9.59 7.32
CA GLY A 265 -17.29 -10.49 8.23
C GLY A 265 -16.84 -10.44 9.69
N ILE A 266 -15.96 -9.51 10.10
CA ILE A 266 -15.71 -9.29 11.54
C ILE A 266 -16.96 -8.68 12.18
N PRO A 267 -17.60 -9.35 13.16
CA PRO A 267 -18.85 -8.87 13.74
C PRO A 267 -18.62 -7.64 14.62
N GLU A 268 -19.64 -6.79 14.73
CA GLU A 268 -19.67 -5.74 15.74
C GLU A 268 -19.77 -6.34 17.14
N ASP A 269 -19.08 -5.73 18.09
CA ASP A 269 -19.05 -6.07 19.51
C ASP A 269 -19.28 -4.78 20.31
N LYS A 270 -20.55 -4.54 20.66
CA LYS A 270 -20.94 -3.37 21.47
C LYS A 270 -20.26 -3.37 22.85
N PRO A 271 -20.26 -4.48 23.62
CA PRO A 271 -19.51 -4.57 24.87
C PRO A 271 -18.01 -4.27 24.72
N GLY A 272 -17.39 -4.72 23.63
CA GLY A 272 -15.99 -4.45 23.31
C GLY A 272 -15.72 -3.07 22.71
N GLU A 273 -16.73 -2.20 22.63
CA GLU A 273 -16.64 -0.87 22.00
C GLU A 273 -16.13 -0.91 20.54
N TRP A 274 -16.43 -1.99 19.83
CA TRP A 274 -16.15 -2.21 18.41
C TRP A 274 -17.46 -2.24 17.62
N TYR A 275 -17.99 -1.07 17.28
CA TYR A 275 -19.22 -0.94 16.50
C TYR A 275 -19.23 0.40 15.78
N GLY A 276 -19.83 0.45 14.59
CA GLY A 276 -20.00 1.68 13.83
C GLY A 276 -21.17 2.52 14.33
N SER A 277 -21.20 3.80 13.94
CA SER A 277 -22.38 4.64 14.16
C SER A 277 -23.58 4.12 13.35
N SER A 278 -24.78 4.32 13.88
CA SER A 278 -26.04 3.98 13.19
C SER A 278 -26.48 5.02 12.15
N TYR A 279 -25.85 6.19 12.13
CA TYR A 279 -26.12 7.27 11.17
C TYR A 279 -24.87 8.12 10.92
N TRP A 280 -24.87 8.87 9.82
CA TRP A 280 -23.78 9.77 9.45
C TRP A 280 -23.57 10.87 10.49
N GLY A 281 -22.33 11.06 10.98
CA GLY A 281 -22.05 12.05 12.02
C GLY A 281 -22.53 11.66 13.42
N GLY A 282 -22.77 10.37 13.67
CA GLY A 282 -23.07 9.84 15.00
C GLY A 282 -21.89 9.11 15.65
N TRP A 283 -22.00 8.80 16.95
CA TRP A 283 -20.91 8.19 17.73
C TRP A 283 -20.78 6.69 17.51
N SER A 284 -19.55 6.24 17.26
CA SER A 284 -19.15 4.83 17.19
C SER A 284 -18.37 4.43 18.45
N GLY A 285 -18.12 3.13 18.62
CA GLY A 285 -17.28 2.65 19.71
C GLY A 285 -15.82 3.11 19.58
N LYS A 286 -15.10 3.27 20.70
CA LYS A 286 -13.74 3.84 20.68
C LYS A 286 -12.76 3.01 19.85
N ASN A 287 -12.92 1.68 19.82
CA ASN A 287 -12.03 0.80 19.07
C ASN A 287 -12.29 0.88 17.56
N TRP A 288 -13.47 1.34 17.13
CA TRP A 288 -13.85 1.50 15.73
C TRP A 288 -13.23 2.74 15.06
N LEU A 289 -13.02 3.80 15.83
CA LEU A 289 -12.66 5.13 15.29
C LEU A 289 -11.23 5.55 15.58
N ARG A 290 -10.48 4.74 16.31
CA ARG A 290 -9.08 5.02 16.66
C ARG A 290 -8.17 4.01 16.00
N THR A 291 -6.97 4.44 15.62
CA THR A 291 -5.93 3.55 15.09
C THR A 291 -5.37 2.64 16.18
N GLY A 292 -5.17 3.20 17.38
CA GLY A 292 -4.50 2.55 18.52
C GLY A 292 -3.15 3.15 18.87
N ASN A 293 -2.65 4.15 18.12
CA ASN A 293 -1.42 4.86 18.50
C ASN A 293 -1.66 5.76 19.73
N GLY A 294 -0.87 5.60 20.78
CA GLY A 294 -0.84 6.50 21.95
C GLY A 294 -2.15 6.62 22.74
N THR A 295 -3.11 5.70 22.57
CA THR A 295 -4.45 5.79 23.16
C THR A 295 -4.91 4.45 23.75
N ASP A 296 -5.81 4.52 24.72
CA ASP A 296 -6.51 3.34 25.27
C ASP A 296 -7.55 2.83 24.25
N GLY A 297 -7.10 1.97 23.34
CA GLY A 297 -7.92 1.26 22.35
C GLY A 297 -7.79 1.78 20.91
N GLY A 298 -8.34 1.02 19.97
CA GLY A 298 -8.27 1.28 18.54
C GLY A 298 -8.39 0.00 17.72
N VAL A 299 -8.53 0.13 16.41
CA VAL A 299 -8.77 -1.00 15.51
C VAL A 299 -7.65 -2.03 15.60
N VAL A 300 -6.38 -1.59 15.56
CA VAL A 300 -5.26 -2.52 15.63
C VAL A 300 -5.18 -3.23 16.99
N PRO A 301 -5.11 -2.53 18.15
CA PRO A 301 -5.10 -3.19 19.45
C PRO A 301 -6.32 -4.08 19.70
N TYR A 302 -7.50 -3.67 19.24
CA TYR A 302 -8.71 -4.48 19.40
C TYR A 302 -8.63 -5.78 18.61
N MET A 303 -8.24 -5.70 17.33
CA MET A 303 -8.11 -6.87 16.46
C MET A 303 -7.05 -7.86 16.95
N THR A 304 -5.94 -7.35 17.47
CA THR A 304 -4.86 -8.20 18.00
C THR A 304 -5.20 -8.79 19.37
N ASN A 305 -5.73 -8.00 20.30
CA ASN A 305 -6.08 -8.48 21.64
C ASN A 305 -7.23 -9.50 21.63
N ARG A 306 -8.11 -9.44 20.61
CA ARG A 306 -9.16 -10.44 20.39
C ARG A 306 -8.67 -11.69 19.64
N GLY A 307 -7.43 -11.70 19.16
CA GLY A 307 -6.84 -12.81 18.41
C GLY A 307 -7.36 -12.94 16.99
N TYR A 308 -7.99 -11.91 16.42
CA TYR A 308 -8.42 -11.92 15.02
C TYR A 308 -7.24 -11.71 14.08
N PHE A 309 -6.32 -10.83 14.44
CA PHE A 309 -5.16 -10.48 13.61
C PHE A 309 -3.87 -10.59 14.43
N ALA A 310 -2.77 -10.94 13.79
CA ALA A 310 -1.43 -10.90 14.38
C ALA A 310 -0.48 -10.08 13.50
N LEU A 311 0.59 -9.58 14.10
CA LEU A 311 1.65 -8.87 13.38
C LEU A 311 2.27 -9.81 12.33
N GLU A 312 2.28 -9.36 11.08
CA GLU A 312 2.98 -9.99 9.97
C GLU A 312 4.30 -9.23 9.75
N SER A 313 5.40 -9.86 10.14
CA SER A 313 6.72 -9.25 10.09
C SER A 313 7.38 -9.38 8.71
N ASN A 314 6.86 -10.27 7.86
CA ASN A 314 7.38 -10.47 6.52
C ASN A 314 6.45 -9.86 5.47
N GLU A 315 6.93 -8.80 4.82
CA GLU A 315 6.24 -8.12 3.72
C GLU A 315 5.88 -9.08 2.56
N SER A 316 6.67 -10.14 2.31
CA SER A 316 6.35 -11.15 1.29
C SER A 316 5.19 -12.09 1.67
N SER A 317 4.78 -12.07 2.93
CA SER A 317 3.63 -12.83 3.46
C SER A 317 2.37 -11.96 3.65
N VAL A 318 2.48 -10.65 3.39
CA VAL A 318 1.35 -9.71 3.40
C VAL A 318 0.45 -9.93 2.18
N SER A 319 -0.86 -9.86 2.39
CA SER A 319 -1.89 -10.10 1.37
C SER A 319 -3.04 -9.11 1.50
N ALA A 320 -3.89 -9.02 0.47
CA ALA A 320 -5.08 -8.17 0.54
C ALA A 320 -6.00 -8.57 1.70
N GLY A 321 -6.52 -7.57 2.40
CA GLY A 321 -7.30 -7.70 3.63
C GLY A 321 -6.48 -7.64 4.92
N CYS A 322 -5.15 -7.53 4.85
CA CYS A 322 -4.33 -7.14 5.99
C CYS A 322 -4.59 -5.68 6.39
N ILE A 323 -4.43 -5.37 7.68
CA ILE A 323 -4.39 -3.99 8.16
C ILE A 323 -2.96 -3.48 8.01
N MET A 324 -2.80 -2.27 7.50
CA MET A 324 -1.53 -1.55 7.45
C MET A 324 -1.59 -0.38 8.44
N ASN A 325 -0.55 -0.19 9.24
CA ASN A 325 -0.55 0.80 10.32
C ASN A 325 0.79 1.55 10.38
N TRP A 326 0.75 2.88 10.24
CA TRP A 326 1.89 3.75 10.53
C TRP A 326 1.82 4.19 11.99
N LEU A 327 2.54 3.47 12.85
CA LEU A 327 2.51 3.71 14.30
C LEU A 327 2.92 5.14 14.66
N ASN A 328 3.95 5.71 14.03
CA ASN A 328 4.47 7.01 14.44
C ASN A 328 3.53 8.18 14.13
N THR A 329 2.65 8.02 13.14
CA THR A 329 1.78 9.09 12.62
C THR A 329 0.30 8.81 12.85
N SER A 330 -0.03 7.77 13.62
CA SER A 330 -1.40 7.38 13.96
C SER A 330 -2.30 7.22 12.74
N HIS A 331 -1.86 6.42 11.77
CA HIS A 331 -2.60 6.21 10.53
C HIS A 331 -2.79 4.73 10.19
N VAL A 332 -3.94 4.37 9.64
CA VAL A 332 -4.24 2.99 9.21
C VAL A 332 -4.84 2.95 7.81
N ALA A 333 -4.50 1.91 7.07
CA ALA A 333 -5.03 1.61 5.75
C ALA A 333 -5.37 0.12 5.63
N LEU A 334 -6.09 -0.24 4.57
CA LEU A 334 -6.29 -1.65 4.23
C LEU A 334 -5.36 -2.01 3.06
N VAL A 335 -4.64 -3.12 3.20
CA VAL A 335 -3.90 -3.71 2.08
C VAL A 335 -4.92 -4.24 1.07
N THR A 336 -4.79 -3.83 -0.19
CA THR A 336 -5.69 -4.24 -1.29
C THR A 336 -4.99 -5.11 -2.33
N TYR A 337 -3.67 -5.19 -2.29
CA TYR A 337 -2.86 -6.02 -3.18
C TYR A 337 -1.61 -6.49 -2.45
N GLY A 338 -1.22 -7.75 -2.64
CA GLY A 338 0.01 -8.32 -2.10
C GLY A 338 0.39 -9.59 -2.85
N ASP A 339 1.41 -9.52 -3.69
CA ASP A 339 1.87 -10.64 -4.55
C ASP A 339 3.21 -11.25 -4.13
N GLY A 340 3.62 -10.98 -2.89
CA GLY A 340 4.88 -11.42 -2.32
C GLY A 340 6.08 -10.51 -2.63
N THR A 341 5.92 -9.51 -3.52
CA THR A 341 6.95 -8.52 -3.82
C THR A 341 6.45 -7.09 -3.70
N THR A 342 5.23 -6.81 -4.15
CA THR A 342 4.62 -5.48 -4.08
C THR A 342 3.37 -5.53 -3.23
N ILE A 343 3.28 -4.55 -2.33
CA ILE A 343 2.11 -4.30 -1.50
C ILE A 343 1.46 -3.02 -2.01
N LYS A 344 0.13 -3.04 -2.16
CA LYS A 344 -0.65 -1.82 -2.40
C LYS A 344 -1.73 -1.71 -1.34
N TYR A 345 -2.05 -0.48 -0.99
CA TYR A 345 -3.04 -0.17 0.02
C TYR A 345 -4.03 0.87 -0.49
N THR A 346 -5.17 0.88 0.17
CA THR A 346 -6.22 1.87 -0.03
C THR A 346 -6.50 2.52 1.30
N GLN A 347 -6.67 3.85 1.29
CA GLN A 347 -6.85 4.62 2.50
C GLN A 347 -7.80 5.79 2.34
N HIS A 348 -8.47 6.09 3.43
CA HIS A 348 -8.92 7.45 3.73
C HIS A 348 -7.82 8.13 4.54
N GLY A 349 -7.53 9.38 4.20
CA GLY A 349 -6.49 10.19 4.84
C GLY A 349 -6.57 11.63 4.36
N ALA A 350 -5.55 12.45 4.64
CA ALA A 350 -5.53 13.83 4.15
C ALA A 350 -5.59 13.92 2.61
N HIS A 351 -5.15 12.86 1.93
CA HIS A 351 -5.33 12.62 0.51
C HIS A 351 -5.79 11.17 0.32
N PRO A 352 -7.11 10.92 0.16
CA PRO A 352 -7.64 9.58 -0.09
C PRO A 352 -7.03 8.99 -1.35
N SER A 353 -6.69 7.70 -1.31
CA SER A 353 -6.02 7.04 -2.42
C SER A 353 -6.41 5.57 -2.53
N LYS A 354 -6.34 5.06 -3.76
CA LYS A 354 -6.72 3.70 -4.14
C LYS A 354 -5.53 3.00 -4.76
N ASP A 355 -5.29 1.75 -4.35
CA ASP A 355 -4.19 0.90 -4.83
C ASP A 355 -2.85 1.65 -4.91
N THR A 356 -2.54 2.41 -3.85
CA THR A 356 -1.27 3.11 -3.72
C THR A 356 -0.16 2.13 -3.38
N VAL A 357 0.93 2.20 -4.13
CA VAL A 357 2.09 1.34 -3.90
C VAL A 357 2.77 1.69 -2.59
N TYR A 358 2.98 0.70 -1.75
CA TYR A 358 3.84 0.82 -0.58
C TYR A 358 5.31 0.65 -0.97
N ARG A 359 6.14 1.57 -0.49
CA ARG A 359 7.61 1.47 -0.53
C ARG A 359 8.14 1.33 0.88
N SER A 360 8.83 0.23 1.15
CA SER A 360 9.55 0.06 2.41
C SER A 360 10.59 1.17 2.54
N SER A 361 10.60 1.86 3.67
CA SER A 361 11.43 3.03 3.93
C SER A 361 11.76 3.17 5.42
N ASP A 362 12.43 4.24 5.81
CA ASP A 362 12.68 4.55 7.23
C ASP A 362 11.38 4.80 8.02
N VAL A 363 10.32 5.24 7.33
CA VAL A 363 8.97 5.30 7.90
C VAL A 363 8.23 4.00 7.58
N LYS A 364 8.42 3.02 8.47
CA LYS A 364 7.83 1.69 8.31
C LYS A 364 6.37 1.67 8.76
N ALA A 365 5.56 1.01 7.96
CA ALA A 365 4.25 0.54 8.40
C ALA A 365 4.41 -0.86 8.97
N GLU A 366 3.58 -1.18 9.95
CA GLU A 366 3.37 -2.54 10.39
C GLU A 366 2.15 -3.14 9.69
N PHE A 367 2.21 -4.44 9.45
CA PHE A 367 1.13 -5.18 8.80
C PHE A 367 0.54 -6.17 9.79
N TYR A 368 -0.78 -6.31 9.77
CA TYR A 368 -1.49 -7.24 10.62
C TYR A 368 -2.37 -8.14 9.76
N LYS A 369 -2.18 -9.46 9.90
CA LYS A 369 -2.81 -10.50 9.09
C LYS A 369 -3.77 -11.33 9.92
N TYR A 370 -4.92 -11.64 9.33
CA TYR A 370 -5.94 -12.48 9.96
C TYR A 370 -5.39 -13.88 10.31
N GLN A 371 -5.85 -14.45 11.43
CA GLN A 371 -5.35 -15.72 12.00
C GLN A 371 -6.30 -16.90 11.81
#